data_AF-A0A9W7C3A0-F1
#
_entry.id   AF-A0A9W7C3A0-F1
#
_cell.length_a   1.000
_cell.length_b   1.000
_cell.length_c   1.000
_cell.angle_alpha   90.00
_cell.angle_beta   90.00
_cell.angle_gamma   90.00
#
_symmetry.space_group_name_H-M   'P 1'
#
loop_
_entity.id
_entity.type
_entity.pdbx_description
1 polymer ?
#
loop_
_entity_poly.entity_id
_entity_poly.type
_entity_poly.pdbx_seq_one_letter_code
_entity_poly.pdbx_strand_id
1 'polypeptide(L)'
;MKIYKNGVLAGTRTDGWEPNVLTRSQHWLGRSAYSHEGYFDGTIAYLKMWHGVELQQSDVTSLYAPHNTAHHFWDFRGCTTGAPVRDSTCSSSCESSSVWYFPMNQNTQYFDAESFTFSAEWTIETWVYPTDLSSSRFWLNFHSSENCILFRTSMFPNTNQWFHMVITYTGGSMTVYRDGVVTTDGIYSSYCGSPSGSLVFANDQDGNVVNDPSQASGHYQSTVAIYNQAKSAEEIQGTAASTEINALDPTLYALWADNTGTDLTGNGNTATLTSASVAGGPSEHSGWKQRLR
;
A
#
# COMPACT_ATOMS: atom_id res chain seq x y z
N MET A 1 9.64 21.36 27.32
CA MET A 1 9.25 21.43 25.89
C MET A 1 10.48 21.76 25.06
N LYS A 2 10.70 21.05 23.96
CA LYS A 2 11.78 21.34 22.99
C LYS A 2 11.16 21.75 21.66
N ILE A 3 11.76 22.70 20.98
CA ILE A 3 11.38 23.13 19.63
C ILE A 3 12.58 22.88 18.72
N TYR A 4 12.32 22.27 17.57
CA TYR A 4 13.32 22.00 16.55
C TYR A 4 12.92 22.73 15.27
N LYS A 5 13.91 23.25 14.54
CA LYS A 5 13.74 23.89 13.23
C LYS A 5 14.71 23.23 12.26
N ASN A 6 14.20 22.73 11.13
CA ASN A 6 15.00 22.06 10.10
C ASN A 6 15.85 20.91 10.68
N GLY A 7 15.26 20.14 11.58
CA GLY A 7 15.92 18.98 12.19
C GLY A 7 16.91 19.33 13.30
N VAL A 8 17.09 20.60 13.67
CA VAL A 8 18.06 21.05 14.67
C VAL A 8 17.33 21.67 15.87
N LEU A 9 17.76 21.36 17.10
CA LEU A 9 17.21 21.95 18.32
C LEU A 9 17.34 23.48 18.28
N ALA A 10 16.22 24.17 18.23
CA ALA A 10 16.14 25.63 18.16
C ALA A 10 15.93 26.26 19.54
N GLY A 11 15.34 25.52 20.48
CA GLY A 11 15.12 26.02 21.84
C GLY A 11 14.60 24.96 22.80
N THR A 12 14.89 25.17 24.08
CA THR A 12 14.35 24.37 25.18
C THR A 12 13.68 25.30 26.18
N ARG A 13 12.51 24.90 26.65
CA ARG A 13 11.76 25.58 27.69
C ARG A 13 11.44 24.60 28.82
N THR A 14 11.93 24.87 30.02
CA THR A 14 11.86 23.97 31.19
C THR A 14 10.62 24.22 32.06
N ASP A 15 9.95 25.35 31.90
CA ASP A 15 8.73 25.77 32.60
C ASP A 15 7.46 25.55 31.74
N GLY A 16 7.52 24.63 30.78
CA GLY A 16 6.37 24.32 29.92
C GLY A 16 5.21 23.74 30.70
N TRP A 17 4.00 24.23 30.44
CA TRP A 17 2.78 23.65 30.99
C TRP A 17 2.37 22.45 30.15
N GLU A 18 2.28 21.29 30.79
CA GLU A 18 1.67 20.11 30.18
C GLU A 18 0.18 20.39 29.94
N PRO A 19 -0.31 20.28 28.70
CA PRO A 19 -1.74 20.47 28.44
C PRO A 19 -2.57 19.45 29.20
N ASN A 20 -3.66 19.91 29.84
CA ASN A 20 -4.65 18.99 30.39
C ASN A 20 -5.19 18.08 29.28
N VAL A 21 -5.41 16.80 29.61
CA VAL A 21 -6.15 15.88 28.76
C VAL A 21 -7.60 16.36 28.70
N LEU A 22 -8.02 16.83 27.53
CA LEU A 22 -9.34 17.42 27.32
C LEU A 22 -9.95 16.89 26.03
N THR A 23 -11.21 16.47 26.09
CA THR A 23 -12.02 16.22 24.89
C THR A 23 -12.63 17.52 24.41
N ARG A 24 -12.45 17.87 23.14
CA ARG A 24 -13.03 19.08 22.52
C ARG A 24 -13.60 18.75 21.15
N SER A 25 -14.59 19.54 20.72
CA SER A 25 -15.16 19.42 19.37
C SER A 25 -14.23 19.90 18.26
N GLN A 26 -13.25 20.74 18.59
CA GLN A 26 -12.26 21.26 17.65
C GLN A 26 -10.98 21.72 18.35
N HIS A 27 -9.86 21.62 17.63
CA HIS A 27 -8.57 22.22 17.97
C HIS A 27 -8.21 23.25 16.90
N TRP A 28 -7.52 24.30 17.31
CA TRP A 28 -7.05 25.35 16.39
C TRP A 28 -5.55 25.22 16.18
N LEU A 29 -5.13 25.27 14.91
CA LEU A 29 -3.73 25.44 14.51
C LEU A 29 -3.53 26.87 14.03
N GLY A 30 -2.43 27.51 14.41
CA GLY A 30 -2.14 28.89 13.99
C GLY A 30 -2.99 29.98 14.64
N ARG A 31 -3.70 29.67 15.75
CA ARG A 31 -4.46 30.64 16.55
C ARG A 31 -3.97 30.63 17.99
N SER A 32 -3.87 31.81 18.60
CA SER A 32 -3.59 31.94 20.03
C SER A 32 -4.78 31.54 20.92
N ALA A 33 -4.48 31.16 22.16
CA ALA A 33 -5.45 31.06 23.23
C ALA A 33 -6.04 32.43 23.64
N TYR A 34 -5.34 33.53 23.37
CA TYR A 34 -5.79 34.88 23.65
C TYR A 34 -6.46 35.52 22.43
N SER A 35 -7.64 36.11 22.63
CA SER A 35 -8.47 36.65 21.55
C SER A 35 -7.92 37.90 20.86
N HIS A 36 -6.95 38.59 21.47
CA HIS A 36 -6.36 39.82 20.94
C HIS A 36 -5.05 39.60 20.19
N GLU A 37 -4.53 38.37 20.16
CA GLU A 37 -3.33 38.04 19.40
C GLU A 37 -3.69 37.67 17.96
N GLY A 38 -2.80 38.01 17.03
CA GLY A 38 -2.97 37.72 15.62
C GLY A 38 -2.95 36.22 15.30
N TYR A 39 -3.49 35.86 14.14
CA TYR A 39 -3.34 34.52 13.57
C TYR A 39 -1.93 34.33 12.99
N PHE A 40 -1.48 33.08 12.93
CA PHE A 40 -0.32 32.71 12.15
C PHE A 40 -0.56 33.02 10.67
N ASP A 41 0.31 33.83 10.08
CA ASP A 41 0.32 34.14 8.65
C ASP A 41 1.46 33.36 7.97
N GLY A 42 1.09 32.25 7.33
CA GLY A 42 2.03 31.35 6.66
C GLY A 42 1.38 30.07 6.16
N THR A 43 2.16 29.24 5.48
CA THR A 43 1.71 27.94 4.96
C THR A 43 2.24 26.79 5.81
N ILE A 44 1.36 25.86 6.12
CA ILE A 44 1.70 24.60 6.78
C ILE A 44 1.40 23.51 5.75
N ALA A 45 2.40 22.72 5.38
CA ALA A 45 2.17 21.57 4.51
C ALA A 45 1.62 20.38 5.32
N TYR A 46 2.15 20.16 6.53
CA TYR A 46 1.86 18.97 7.33
C TYR A 46 1.82 19.27 8.82
N LEU A 47 0.94 18.57 9.55
CA LEU A 47 0.99 18.43 11.01
C LEU A 47 1.10 16.96 11.37
N LYS A 48 2.05 16.61 12.24
CA LYS A 48 2.19 15.27 12.81
C LYS A 48 2.16 15.36 14.33
N MET A 49 1.45 14.45 15.00
CA MET A 49 1.43 14.37 16.46
C MET A 49 1.78 12.95 16.92
N TRP A 50 2.50 12.88 18.04
CA TRP A 50 2.83 11.65 18.73
C TRP A 50 2.32 11.73 20.17
N HIS A 51 1.72 10.64 20.64
CA HIS A 51 1.22 10.54 22.01
C HIS A 51 2.08 9.57 22.82
N GLY A 52 2.34 9.91 24.09
CA GLY A 52 3.05 9.04 25.04
C GLY A 52 4.55 8.86 24.78
N VAL A 53 5.12 9.55 23.80
CA VAL A 53 6.54 9.46 23.44
C VAL A 53 7.15 10.84 23.23
N GLU A 54 8.27 11.11 23.88
CA GLU A 54 9.13 12.27 23.57
C GLU A 54 10.08 11.88 22.44
N LEU A 55 10.01 12.60 21.32
CA LEU A 55 10.96 12.44 20.22
C LEU A 55 12.34 12.98 20.62
N GLN A 56 13.36 12.16 20.44
CA GLN A 56 14.77 12.53 20.61
C GLN A 56 15.27 13.31 19.38
N GLN A 57 16.41 13.98 19.54
CA GLN A 57 17.07 14.71 18.46
C GLN A 57 17.33 13.81 17.23
N SER A 58 17.72 12.55 17.45
CA SER A 58 17.88 11.56 16.37
C SER A 58 16.57 11.30 15.64
N ASP A 59 15.46 11.17 16.38
CA ASP A 59 14.15 10.92 15.79
C ASP A 59 13.73 12.11 14.93
N VAL A 60 13.89 13.34 15.46
CA VAL A 60 13.59 14.59 14.75
C VAL A 60 14.43 14.77 13.49
N THR A 61 15.72 14.42 13.54
CA THR A 61 16.58 14.44 12.35
C THR A 61 16.13 13.40 11.33
N SER A 62 15.77 12.20 11.78
CA SER A 62 15.19 11.16 10.95
C SER A 62 13.81 11.54 10.39
N LEU A 63 13.07 12.49 11.01
CA LEU A 63 11.80 12.95 10.44
C LEU A 63 11.96 13.68 9.10
N TYR A 64 13.15 14.18 8.81
CA TYR A 64 13.52 14.78 7.52
C TYR A 64 14.04 13.76 6.50
N ALA A 65 14.31 12.52 6.93
CA ALA A 65 14.45 11.37 6.07
C ALA A 65 13.06 10.70 5.90
N PRO A 66 12.80 9.96 4.80
CA PRO A 66 11.47 9.43 4.49
C PRO A 66 11.02 8.25 5.39
N HIS A 67 11.11 8.35 6.73
CA HIS A 67 10.51 7.36 7.64
C HIS A 67 10.12 8.00 8.99
N ASN A 68 8.82 8.05 9.28
CA ASN A 68 8.29 8.00 10.66
C ASN A 68 6.78 7.78 10.68
N THR A 69 6.37 6.97 11.65
CA THR A 69 4.98 6.67 12.00
C THR A 69 4.47 7.71 12.99
N ALA A 70 3.77 8.73 12.51
CA ALA A 70 3.02 9.63 13.40
C ALA A 70 1.75 8.93 13.93
N HIS A 71 1.31 9.30 15.14
CA HIS A 71 0.02 8.83 15.68
C HIS A 71 -1.16 9.60 15.08
N HIS A 72 -0.93 10.84 14.67
CA HIS A 72 -1.87 11.67 13.91
C HIS A 72 -1.15 12.41 12.79
N PHE A 73 -1.78 12.58 11.62
CA PHE A 73 -1.20 13.26 10.46
C PHE A 73 -2.27 14.12 9.79
N TRP A 74 -1.96 15.33 9.34
CA TRP A 74 -2.88 16.11 8.50
C TRP A 74 -2.07 16.72 7.35
N ASP A 75 -2.48 16.45 6.11
CA ASP A 75 -1.95 17.06 4.90
C ASP A 75 -2.84 18.23 4.47
N PHE A 76 -2.28 19.43 4.44
CA PHE A 76 -2.99 20.66 4.11
C PHE A 76 -2.72 21.13 2.67
N ARG A 77 -1.89 20.41 1.90
CA ARG A 77 -1.54 20.78 0.52
C ARG A 77 -2.78 20.68 -0.38
N GLY A 78 -3.02 21.70 -1.20
CA GLY A 78 -4.17 21.77 -2.09
C GLY A 78 -5.50 22.16 -1.42
N CYS A 79 -5.52 22.34 -0.09
CA CYS A 79 -6.67 22.90 0.59
C CYS A 79 -6.79 24.40 0.27
N THR A 80 -7.83 24.78 -0.48
CA THR A 80 -8.06 26.17 -0.91
C THR A 80 -9.29 26.83 -0.27
N THR A 81 -10.13 26.06 0.43
CA THR A 81 -11.35 26.53 1.11
C THR A 81 -11.60 25.74 2.40
N GLY A 82 -12.41 26.28 3.33
CA GLY A 82 -12.63 25.82 4.71
C GLY A 82 -13.30 24.45 4.91
N ALA A 83 -13.07 23.49 4.01
CA ALA A 83 -13.43 22.10 4.21
C ALA A 83 -12.60 21.49 5.36
N PRO A 84 -13.19 20.57 6.15
CA PRO A 84 -12.45 19.90 7.22
C PRO A 84 -11.31 19.05 6.64
N VAL A 85 -10.11 19.23 7.18
CA VAL A 85 -8.95 18.36 6.89
C VAL A 85 -9.00 17.19 7.86
N ARG A 86 -9.13 15.97 7.33
CA ARG A 86 -9.25 14.75 8.14
C ARG A 86 -7.87 14.30 8.63
N ASP A 87 -7.85 13.74 9.84
CA ASP A 87 -6.66 13.09 10.37
C ASP A 87 -6.33 11.88 9.51
N SER A 88 -5.25 12.06 8.76
CA SER A 88 -4.64 11.17 7.80
C SER A 88 -4.08 9.85 8.39
N THR A 89 -4.31 9.59 9.67
CA THR A 89 -4.00 8.30 10.33
C THR A 89 -5.22 7.59 10.91
N CYS A 90 -6.37 8.25 10.95
CA CYS A 90 -7.60 7.69 11.51
C CYS A 90 -8.81 8.53 11.14
N SER A 91 -9.29 8.39 9.90
CA SER A 91 -10.73 8.55 9.69
C SER A 91 -11.45 7.38 10.36
N SER A 92 -12.62 7.62 10.95
CA SER A 92 -13.44 6.71 11.77
C SER A 92 -14.01 5.48 11.04
N SER A 93 -13.27 4.98 10.07
CA SER A 93 -13.36 3.73 9.38
C SER A 93 -11.92 3.42 8.91
N CYS A 94 -11.06 2.96 9.82
CA CYS A 94 -9.97 2.08 9.43
C CYS A 94 -10.63 0.79 8.92
N GLU A 95 -11.30 0.87 7.76
CA GLU A 95 -11.64 -0.31 6.98
C GLU A 95 -10.28 -0.81 6.51
N SER A 96 -9.75 -1.74 7.29
CA SER A 96 -9.38 -3.04 6.79
C SER A 96 -9.27 -3.07 5.24
N SER A 97 -8.03 -3.25 4.74
CA SER A 97 -7.73 -3.48 3.33
C SER A 97 -8.74 -4.42 2.68
N SER A 98 -9.55 -3.93 1.74
CA SER A 98 -10.66 -4.71 1.23
C SER A 98 -10.17 -6.04 0.65
N VAL A 99 -10.80 -7.14 1.07
CA VAL A 99 -10.52 -8.47 0.54
C VAL A 99 -11.35 -8.69 -0.71
N TRP A 100 -10.70 -8.93 -1.83
CA TRP A 100 -11.34 -9.22 -3.11
C TRP A 100 -11.44 -10.71 -3.30
N TYR A 101 -12.64 -11.24 -3.50
CA TYR A 101 -12.81 -12.64 -3.90
C TYR A 101 -12.93 -12.75 -5.41
N PHE A 102 -12.07 -13.59 -5.98
CA PHE A 102 -12.12 -13.99 -7.37
C PHE A 102 -12.52 -15.47 -7.45
N PRO A 103 -13.73 -15.79 -7.96
CA PRO A 103 -14.13 -17.16 -8.16
C PRO A 103 -13.43 -17.79 -9.38
N MET A 104 -13.31 -19.11 -9.35
CA MET A 104 -12.83 -19.93 -10.46
C MET A 104 -13.86 -19.99 -11.59
N ASN A 105 -13.44 -20.37 -12.81
CA ASN A 105 -14.34 -20.71 -13.93
C ASN A 105 -15.24 -19.56 -14.41
N GLN A 106 -14.71 -18.34 -14.45
CA GLN A 106 -15.46 -17.13 -14.80
C GLN A 106 -14.56 -16.08 -15.47
N ASN A 107 -15.15 -15.07 -16.11
CA ASN A 107 -14.43 -13.99 -16.80
C ASN A 107 -14.95 -12.58 -16.46
N THR A 108 -15.72 -12.44 -15.39
CA THR A 108 -16.39 -11.20 -14.98
C THR A 108 -15.87 -10.59 -13.68
N GLN A 109 -15.18 -11.36 -12.85
CA GLN A 109 -14.49 -10.89 -11.65
C GLN A 109 -12.98 -10.96 -11.90
N TYR A 110 -12.33 -9.81 -11.96
CA TYR A 110 -10.91 -9.67 -12.19
C TYR A 110 -10.43 -8.31 -11.69
N PHE A 111 -9.12 -8.17 -11.59
CA PHE A 111 -8.42 -6.89 -11.52
C PHE A 111 -7.67 -6.70 -12.83
N ASP A 112 -7.79 -5.55 -13.47
CA ASP A 112 -7.05 -5.21 -14.70
C ASP A 112 -6.63 -3.73 -14.68
N ALA A 113 -5.32 -3.49 -14.57
CA ALA A 113 -4.73 -2.19 -14.87
C ALA A 113 -4.23 -2.20 -16.32
N GLU A 114 -5.13 -1.92 -17.27
CA GLU A 114 -4.94 -2.14 -18.72
C GLU A 114 -3.72 -1.40 -19.32
N SER A 115 -3.35 -0.26 -18.76
CA SER A 115 -2.23 0.58 -19.22
C SER A 115 -1.25 0.84 -18.08
N PHE A 116 -0.65 -0.23 -17.57
CA PHE A 116 0.34 -0.17 -16.52
C PHE A 116 1.76 -0.11 -17.10
N THR A 117 2.64 0.65 -16.45
CA THR A 117 4.06 0.71 -16.84
C THR A 117 4.96 0.53 -15.62
N PHE A 118 5.77 -0.52 -15.63
CA PHE A 118 6.81 -0.73 -14.65
C PHE A 118 7.98 0.24 -14.85
N SER A 119 8.63 0.60 -13.73
CA SER A 119 9.92 1.29 -13.76
C SER A 119 11.06 0.36 -14.19
N ALA A 120 12.28 0.87 -14.36
CA ALA A 120 13.44 0.06 -14.76
C ALA A 120 13.75 -1.06 -13.74
N GLU A 121 13.51 -0.76 -12.47
CA GLU A 121 13.48 -1.71 -11.36
C GLU A 121 12.12 -1.57 -10.68
N TRP A 122 11.63 -2.64 -10.06
CA TRP A 122 10.32 -2.61 -9.43
C TRP A 122 10.11 -3.74 -8.42
N THR A 123 9.10 -3.56 -7.58
CA THR A 123 8.58 -4.59 -6.67
C THR A 123 7.06 -4.62 -6.72
N ILE A 124 6.47 -5.81 -6.83
CA ILE A 124 5.05 -6.08 -6.57
C ILE A 124 4.95 -6.69 -5.19
N GLU A 125 4.05 -6.21 -4.35
CA GLU A 125 3.77 -6.74 -3.02
C GLU A 125 2.26 -6.89 -2.82
N THR A 126 1.82 -8.10 -2.44
CA THR A 126 0.39 -8.42 -2.28
C THR A 126 0.18 -9.60 -1.35
N TRP A 127 -1.06 -9.81 -0.90
CA TRP A 127 -1.47 -10.99 -0.15
C TRP A 127 -2.48 -11.81 -0.92
N VAL A 128 -2.26 -13.12 -0.93
CA VAL A 128 -3.11 -14.07 -1.66
C VAL A 128 -3.53 -15.20 -0.72
N TYR A 129 -4.83 -15.49 -0.73
CA TYR A 129 -5.43 -16.64 -0.06
C TYR A 129 -5.98 -17.57 -1.14
N PRO A 130 -5.20 -18.57 -1.59
CA PRO A 130 -5.63 -19.49 -2.64
C PRO A 130 -6.74 -20.42 -2.14
N THR A 131 -7.74 -20.63 -2.98
CA THR A 131 -8.79 -21.65 -2.79
C THR A 131 -8.57 -22.87 -3.70
N ASP A 132 -7.65 -22.78 -4.65
CA ASP A 132 -7.18 -23.87 -5.51
C ASP A 132 -5.67 -23.81 -5.73
N LEU A 133 -5.07 -24.93 -6.16
CA LEU A 133 -3.62 -25.08 -6.44
C LEU A 133 -3.37 -25.62 -7.85
N SER A 134 -4.27 -25.33 -8.78
CA SER A 134 -4.21 -25.85 -10.15
C SER A 134 -2.95 -25.39 -10.90
N SER A 135 -2.35 -26.29 -11.67
CA SER A 135 -1.30 -25.92 -12.63
C SER A 135 -1.85 -25.29 -13.91
N SER A 136 -3.18 -25.19 -14.04
CA SER A 136 -3.87 -24.72 -15.24
C SER A 136 -4.55 -23.37 -15.04
N ARG A 137 -4.36 -22.73 -13.87
CA ARG A 137 -5.02 -21.48 -13.52
C ARG A 137 -4.03 -20.45 -13.06
N PHE A 138 -4.30 -19.20 -13.38
CA PHE A 138 -3.36 -18.10 -13.21
C PHE A 138 -3.93 -17.03 -12.29
N TRP A 139 -3.15 -16.64 -11.30
CA TRP A 139 -3.55 -15.64 -10.30
C TRP A 139 -2.93 -14.27 -10.57
N LEU A 140 -1.80 -14.22 -11.27
CA LEU A 140 -1.13 -13.01 -11.71
C LEU A 140 -0.67 -13.19 -13.16
N ASN A 141 -1.01 -12.19 -13.99
CA ASN A 141 -0.48 -12.00 -15.33
C ASN A 141 0.01 -10.56 -15.50
N PHE A 142 1.09 -10.38 -16.24
CA PHE A 142 1.43 -9.11 -16.86
C PHE A 142 1.58 -9.34 -18.36
N HIS A 143 0.63 -8.85 -19.13
CA HIS A 143 0.60 -9.01 -20.58
C HIS A 143 1.12 -7.74 -21.25
N SER A 144 2.10 -7.88 -22.14
CA SER A 144 2.53 -6.76 -23.01
C SER A 144 2.18 -7.05 -24.47
N SER A 145 3.09 -7.66 -25.23
CA SER A 145 2.77 -8.34 -26.49
C SER A 145 2.57 -9.85 -26.31
N GLU A 146 2.98 -10.36 -25.15
CA GLU A 146 2.97 -11.76 -24.72
C GLU A 146 2.78 -11.79 -23.20
N ASN A 147 2.59 -12.99 -22.62
CA ASN A 147 2.49 -13.20 -21.17
C ASN A 147 3.87 -13.02 -20.52
N CYS A 148 4.20 -11.75 -20.27
CA CYS A 148 5.48 -11.28 -19.81
C CYS A 148 5.70 -11.65 -18.33
N ILE A 149 4.66 -11.80 -17.53
CA ILE A 149 4.69 -12.49 -16.22
C ILE A 149 3.47 -13.40 -16.20
N LEU A 150 3.60 -14.68 -15.85
CA LEU A 150 2.42 -15.54 -15.73
C LEU A 150 2.61 -16.58 -14.63
N PHE A 151 1.85 -16.44 -13.54
CA PHE A 151 1.99 -17.27 -12.34
C PHE A 151 0.73 -18.10 -12.07
N ARG A 152 0.95 -19.39 -11.81
CA ARG A 152 -0.08 -20.39 -11.57
C ARG A 152 -0.46 -20.47 -10.10
N THR A 153 -1.68 -20.91 -9.80
CA THR A 153 -2.10 -21.18 -8.42
C THR A 153 -1.35 -22.34 -7.79
N SER A 154 -0.76 -23.24 -8.59
CA SER A 154 0.19 -24.26 -8.11
C SER A 154 1.48 -23.69 -7.51
N MET A 155 1.68 -22.37 -7.55
CA MET A 155 2.73 -21.67 -6.78
C MET A 155 2.51 -21.79 -5.27
N PHE A 156 1.27 -21.98 -4.80
CA PHE A 156 1.00 -22.09 -3.37
C PHE A 156 1.10 -23.55 -2.90
N PRO A 157 1.66 -23.82 -1.71
CA PRO A 157 1.81 -25.18 -1.19
C PRO A 157 0.52 -25.75 -0.59
N ASN A 158 -0.39 -24.89 -0.12
CA ASN A 158 -1.66 -25.27 0.49
C ASN A 158 -2.73 -24.22 0.14
N THR A 159 -4.00 -24.63 0.17
CA THR A 159 -5.13 -23.69 0.10
C THR A 159 -5.49 -23.18 1.49
N ASN A 160 -6.38 -22.19 1.54
CA ASN A 160 -7.06 -21.75 2.74
C ASN A 160 -6.17 -21.12 3.82
N GLN A 161 -5.12 -20.41 3.39
CA GLN A 161 -4.31 -19.56 4.26
C GLN A 161 -3.74 -18.40 3.46
N TRP A 162 -3.42 -17.32 4.17
CA TRP A 162 -2.79 -16.14 3.59
C TRP A 162 -1.31 -16.40 3.31
N PHE A 163 -0.86 -16.01 2.11
CA PHE A 163 0.54 -15.96 1.71
C PHE A 163 0.92 -14.54 1.34
N HIS A 164 2.07 -14.09 1.84
CA HIS A 164 2.68 -12.84 1.42
C HIS A 164 3.49 -13.08 0.15
N MET A 165 3.14 -12.36 -0.91
CA MET A 165 3.81 -12.46 -2.20
C MET A 165 4.59 -11.18 -2.48
N VAL A 166 5.89 -11.31 -2.69
CA VAL A 166 6.76 -10.22 -3.13
C VAL A 166 7.49 -10.64 -4.40
N ILE A 167 7.44 -9.81 -5.43
CA ILE A 167 8.05 -10.07 -6.74
C ILE A 167 8.92 -8.87 -7.06
N THR A 168 10.23 -9.08 -7.21
CA THR A 168 11.20 -7.99 -7.42
C THR A 168 11.89 -8.15 -8.75
N TYR A 169 12.17 -7.05 -9.45
CA TYR A 169 13.00 -7.03 -10.66
C TYR A 169 14.09 -5.98 -10.55
N THR A 170 15.36 -6.41 -10.62
CA THR A 170 16.54 -5.55 -10.43
C THR A 170 17.16 -5.09 -11.75
N GLY A 171 16.35 -4.84 -12.79
CA GLY A 171 16.83 -4.43 -14.11
C GLY A 171 17.46 -5.56 -14.95
N GLY A 172 17.44 -6.80 -14.47
CA GLY A 172 18.00 -7.95 -15.19
C GLY A 172 17.49 -9.31 -14.71
N SER A 173 17.11 -9.44 -13.45
CA SER A 173 16.57 -10.68 -12.88
C SER A 173 15.29 -10.41 -12.10
N MET A 174 14.29 -11.28 -12.29
CA MET A 174 13.07 -11.32 -11.49
C MET A 174 13.23 -12.39 -10.41
N THR A 175 12.91 -12.06 -9.16
CA THR A 175 12.88 -12.99 -8.03
C THR A 175 11.50 -12.95 -7.37
N VAL A 176 10.96 -14.12 -7.03
CA VAL A 176 9.67 -14.27 -6.35
C VAL A 176 9.89 -14.79 -4.95
N TYR A 177 9.27 -14.16 -3.97
CA TYR A 177 9.27 -14.53 -2.57
C TYR A 177 7.85 -14.88 -2.14
N ARG A 178 7.70 -16.01 -1.46
CA ARG A 178 6.49 -16.46 -0.77
C ARG A 178 6.81 -16.52 0.71
N ASP A 179 6.12 -15.73 1.52
CA ASP A 179 6.36 -15.55 2.96
C ASP A 179 7.84 -15.25 3.27
N GLY A 180 8.43 -14.36 2.47
CA GLY A 180 9.84 -13.96 2.58
C GLY A 180 10.86 -14.96 2.03
N VAL A 181 10.44 -16.15 1.61
CA VAL A 181 11.34 -17.20 1.09
C VAL A 181 11.29 -17.23 -0.43
N VAL A 182 12.46 -17.22 -1.08
CA VAL A 182 12.56 -17.34 -2.55
C VAL A 182 11.89 -18.63 -3.02
N THR A 183 11.06 -18.54 -4.06
CA THR A 183 10.44 -19.68 -4.71
C THR A 183 10.46 -19.56 -6.23
N THR A 184 10.51 -20.70 -6.90
CA THR A 184 10.31 -20.83 -8.35
C THR A 184 9.04 -21.60 -8.70
N ASP A 185 8.26 -22.01 -7.70
CA ASP A 185 7.05 -22.82 -7.87
C ASP A 185 6.01 -22.06 -8.69
N GLY A 186 5.35 -22.74 -9.62
CA GLY A 186 4.21 -22.17 -10.35
C GLY A 186 4.53 -20.97 -11.25
N ILE A 187 5.79 -20.58 -11.40
CA ILE A 187 6.21 -19.58 -12.40
C ILE A 187 6.12 -20.25 -13.78
N TYR A 188 5.15 -19.82 -14.60
CA TYR A 188 5.05 -20.28 -15.98
C TYR A 188 5.86 -19.40 -16.93
N SER A 189 5.82 -18.09 -16.73
CA SER A 189 6.61 -17.11 -17.46
C SER A 189 7.19 -16.06 -16.50
N SER A 190 8.43 -15.66 -16.76
CA SER A 190 9.15 -14.62 -16.00
C SER A 190 9.19 -13.33 -16.80
N TYR A 191 9.35 -12.19 -16.09
CA TYR A 191 9.39 -10.87 -16.70
C TYR A 191 10.29 -10.80 -17.94
N CYS A 192 9.66 -10.53 -19.08
CA CYS A 192 10.27 -10.53 -20.40
C CYS A 192 11.03 -9.23 -20.75
N GLY A 193 11.02 -8.22 -19.87
CA GLY A 193 11.71 -6.94 -20.07
C GLY A 193 10.90 -5.84 -20.74
N SER A 194 9.65 -6.11 -21.13
CA SER A 194 8.75 -5.08 -21.66
C SER A 194 8.06 -4.34 -20.50
N PRO A 195 8.26 -3.02 -20.31
CA PRO A 195 7.77 -2.30 -19.13
C PRO A 195 6.30 -1.95 -19.20
N SER A 196 5.71 -1.86 -20.40
CA SER A 196 4.32 -1.42 -20.58
C SER A 196 3.42 -2.56 -21.01
N GLY A 197 2.24 -2.64 -20.39
CA GLY A 197 1.28 -3.72 -20.59
C GLY A 197 0.08 -3.61 -19.65
N SER A 198 -0.70 -4.68 -19.57
CA SER A 198 -1.78 -4.85 -18.60
C SER A 198 -1.32 -5.71 -17.42
N LEU A 199 -1.53 -5.21 -16.21
CA LEU A 199 -1.35 -5.98 -14.97
C LEU A 199 -2.69 -6.55 -14.53
N VAL A 200 -2.80 -7.87 -14.54
CA VAL A 200 -4.05 -8.60 -14.32
C VAL A 200 -3.92 -9.56 -13.15
N PHE A 201 -4.93 -9.60 -12.28
CA PHE A 201 -5.10 -10.68 -11.32
C PHE A 201 -6.37 -11.47 -11.61
N ALA A 202 -6.34 -12.75 -11.21
CA ALA A 202 -7.41 -13.72 -11.36
C ALA A 202 -7.79 -14.11 -12.79
N ASN A 203 -6.96 -13.76 -13.77
CA ASN A 203 -7.14 -14.24 -15.13
C ASN A 203 -5.82 -14.31 -15.89
N ASP A 204 -5.86 -15.07 -16.97
CA ASP A 204 -4.89 -14.94 -18.05
C ASP A 204 -5.38 -13.89 -19.05
N GLN A 205 -4.45 -13.15 -19.64
CA GLN A 205 -4.70 -12.20 -20.72
C GLN A 205 -3.78 -12.58 -21.87
N ASP A 206 -4.33 -13.37 -22.80
CA ASP A 206 -3.70 -13.66 -24.10
C ASP A 206 -4.11 -12.59 -25.12
N GLY A 207 -3.41 -11.45 -25.17
CA GLY A 207 -3.43 -10.60 -26.38
C GLY A 207 -4.68 -9.75 -26.62
N ASN A 208 -5.45 -9.43 -25.57
CA ASN A 208 -6.65 -8.58 -25.51
C ASN A 208 -8.00 -9.35 -25.50
N VAL A 209 -8.56 -9.46 -24.28
CA VAL A 209 -10.02 -9.47 -23.95
C VAL A 209 -10.78 -10.81 -23.97
N VAL A 210 -10.16 -11.97 -24.21
CA VAL A 210 -10.85 -13.25 -23.92
C VAL A 210 -10.11 -14.05 -22.86
N ASN A 211 -10.43 -13.69 -21.62
CA ASN A 211 -10.21 -14.46 -20.40
C ASN A 211 -10.77 -15.88 -20.59
N ASP A 212 -9.91 -16.91 -20.68
CA ASP A 212 -10.35 -18.31 -20.65
C ASP A 212 -10.92 -18.60 -19.24
N PRO A 213 -12.24 -18.78 -19.08
CA PRO A 213 -12.83 -18.99 -17.77
C PRO A 213 -12.18 -20.17 -17.05
N SER A 214 -11.76 -21.22 -17.79
CA SER A 214 -11.15 -22.41 -17.20
C SER A 214 -9.81 -22.15 -16.51
N GLN A 215 -9.14 -21.06 -16.91
CA GLN A 215 -7.85 -20.61 -16.38
C GLN A 215 -7.96 -19.53 -15.30
N ALA A 216 -9.16 -18.96 -15.09
CA ALA A 216 -9.42 -18.06 -13.98
C ALA A 216 -9.23 -18.77 -12.63
N SER A 217 -8.42 -18.16 -11.76
CA SER A 217 -8.07 -18.71 -10.45
C SER A 217 -9.13 -18.41 -9.38
N GLY A 218 -9.17 -19.28 -8.38
CA GLY A 218 -9.96 -19.12 -7.18
C GLY A 218 -9.08 -18.64 -6.05
N HIS A 219 -9.20 -17.39 -5.66
CA HIS A 219 -8.48 -16.87 -4.50
C HIS A 219 -9.17 -15.65 -3.92
N TYR A 220 -8.82 -15.36 -2.68
CA TYR A 220 -8.96 -14.02 -2.15
C TYR A 220 -7.65 -13.28 -2.31
N GLN A 221 -7.74 -11.99 -2.55
CA GLN A 221 -6.59 -11.11 -2.65
C GLN A 221 -6.83 -9.89 -1.76
N SER A 222 -5.79 -9.43 -1.10
CA SER A 222 -5.81 -8.16 -0.41
C SER A 222 -4.57 -7.37 -0.76
N THR A 223 -4.79 -6.08 -1.02
CA THR A 223 -3.79 -5.06 -1.32
C THR A 223 -2.84 -5.40 -2.46
N VAL A 224 -2.68 -4.50 -3.40
CA VAL A 224 -1.62 -4.55 -4.41
C VAL A 224 -0.83 -3.27 -4.28
N ALA A 225 0.44 -3.39 -3.89
CA ALA A 225 1.39 -2.30 -3.85
C ALA A 225 2.47 -2.53 -4.90
N ILE A 226 2.77 -1.50 -5.68
CA ILE A 226 3.87 -1.52 -6.65
C ILE A 226 4.86 -0.44 -6.26
N TYR A 227 6.13 -0.80 -6.18
CA TYR A 227 7.23 0.12 -5.91
C TYR A 227 8.08 0.29 -7.19
N ASN A 228 8.60 1.49 -7.41
CA ASN A 228 9.51 1.82 -8.51
C ASN A 228 10.98 1.48 -8.23
N GLN A 229 11.22 0.62 -7.24
CA GLN A 229 12.53 0.07 -6.89
C GLN A 229 12.40 -1.42 -6.56
N ALA A 230 13.49 -2.16 -6.76
CA ALA A 230 13.59 -3.54 -6.29
C ALA A 230 13.92 -3.57 -4.79
N LYS A 231 13.08 -4.23 -3.99
CA LYS A 231 13.40 -4.53 -2.60
C LYS A 231 14.50 -5.59 -2.52
N SER A 232 15.42 -5.42 -1.58
CA SER A 232 16.45 -6.41 -1.24
C SER A 232 15.85 -7.62 -0.52
N ALA A 233 16.58 -8.74 -0.53
CA ALA A 233 16.18 -9.93 0.21
C ALA A 233 16.08 -9.65 1.73
N GLU A 234 16.95 -8.78 2.25
CA GLU A 234 16.97 -8.37 3.65
C GLU A 234 15.71 -7.57 4.04
N GLU A 235 15.24 -6.66 3.17
CA GLU A 235 13.99 -5.92 3.38
C GLU A 235 12.76 -6.82 3.38
N ILE A 236 12.82 -7.92 2.61
CA ILE A 236 11.73 -8.89 2.48
C ILE A 236 11.74 -9.92 3.63
N GLN A 237 12.93 -10.35 4.07
CA GLN A 237 13.12 -11.41 5.08
C GLN A 237 13.25 -10.90 6.52
N GLY A 238 13.57 -9.62 6.70
CA GLY A 238 13.79 -9.05 8.03
C GLY A 238 12.56 -9.15 8.93
N THR A 239 12.74 -9.05 10.25
CA THR A 239 11.68 -8.88 11.26
C THR A 239 10.85 -7.58 11.08
N ALA A 240 11.12 -6.83 10.02
CA ALA A 240 10.44 -5.66 9.53
C ALA A 240 9.80 -5.89 8.14
N ALA A 241 9.50 -7.15 7.77
CA ALA A 241 8.48 -7.46 6.76
C ALA A 241 7.16 -6.86 7.26
N SER A 242 7.04 -5.55 7.06
CA SER A 242 5.97 -4.71 7.54
C SER A 242 4.72 -5.27 6.92
N THR A 243 3.85 -5.88 7.73
CA THR A 243 2.51 -6.26 7.31
C THR A 243 1.64 -5.03 6.99
N GLU A 244 2.20 -3.83 7.11
CA GLU A 244 1.58 -2.56 6.74
C GLU A 244 2.33 -1.94 5.54
N ILE A 245 1.63 -1.60 4.46
CA ILE A 245 2.20 -0.78 3.39
C ILE A 245 2.39 0.64 3.90
N ASN A 246 3.62 1.15 3.83
CA ASN A 246 3.89 2.55 4.10
C ASN A 246 3.46 3.40 2.89
N ALA A 247 2.26 3.98 2.95
CA ALA A 247 1.75 4.87 1.91
C ALA A 247 2.60 6.14 1.68
N LEU A 248 3.56 6.43 2.56
CA LEU A 248 4.52 7.54 2.43
C LEU A 248 5.88 7.09 1.89
N ASP A 249 6.04 5.82 1.55
CA ASP A 249 7.27 5.33 0.92
C ASP A 249 7.46 6.07 -0.42
N PRO A 250 8.57 6.81 -0.61
CA PRO A 250 8.80 7.58 -1.83
C PRO A 250 8.99 6.68 -3.06
N THR A 251 9.19 5.39 -2.86
CA THR A 251 9.29 4.40 -3.93
C THR A 251 7.94 3.78 -4.27
N LEU A 252 6.88 4.00 -3.47
CA LEU A 252 5.54 3.50 -3.76
C LEU A 252 4.97 4.20 -4.99
N TYR A 253 4.75 3.41 -6.04
CA TYR A 253 4.35 3.87 -7.37
C TYR A 253 2.86 3.66 -7.65
N ALA A 254 2.27 2.58 -7.15
CA ALA A 254 0.83 2.34 -7.24
C ALA A 254 0.34 1.59 -6.00
N LEU A 255 -0.90 1.86 -5.58
CA LEU A 255 -1.52 1.18 -4.43
C LEU A 255 -3.01 0.99 -4.67
N TRP A 256 -3.47 -0.26 -4.67
CA TRP A 256 -4.88 -0.61 -4.67
C TRP A 256 -5.18 -1.43 -3.43
N ALA A 257 -6.07 -0.96 -2.58
CA ALA A 257 -6.36 -1.63 -1.30
C ALA A 257 -7.80 -1.42 -0.83
N ASP A 258 -8.65 -0.91 -1.70
CA ASP A 258 -10.11 -0.80 -1.52
C ASP A 258 -10.85 -1.48 -2.67
N ASN A 259 -12.18 -1.44 -2.67
CA ASN A 259 -13.03 -2.07 -3.70
C ASN A 259 -13.27 -1.20 -4.94
N THR A 260 -12.57 -0.08 -5.10
CA THR A 260 -12.87 0.89 -6.17
C THR A 260 -12.05 0.69 -7.44
N GLY A 261 -10.91 -0.03 -7.34
CA GLY A 261 -9.93 -0.09 -8.43
C GLY A 261 -9.13 1.22 -8.60
N THR A 262 -9.33 2.21 -7.73
CA THR A 262 -8.58 3.47 -7.77
C THR A 262 -7.16 3.27 -7.25
N ASP A 263 -6.17 3.86 -7.94
CA ASP A 263 -4.81 3.99 -7.42
C ASP A 263 -4.76 5.07 -6.34
N LEU A 264 -4.50 4.63 -5.11
CA LEU A 264 -4.49 5.43 -3.90
C LEU A 264 -3.25 6.33 -3.78
N THR A 265 -2.21 6.11 -4.60
CA THR A 265 -1.05 7.01 -4.68
C THR A 265 -1.35 8.29 -5.44
N GLY A 266 -2.39 8.29 -6.28
CA GLY A 266 -2.74 9.39 -7.16
C GLY A 266 -1.90 9.49 -8.44
N ASN A 267 -1.10 8.47 -8.76
CA ASN A 267 -0.27 8.44 -9.98
C ASN A 267 -1.06 8.06 -11.25
N GLY A 268 -2.36 7.80 -11.13
CA GLY A 268 -3.25 7.59 -12.27
C GLY A 268 -3.27 6.15 -12.80
N ASN A 269 -2.73 5.18 -12.05
CA ASN A 269 -2.79 3.77 -12.41
C ASN A 269 -4.16 3.17 -12.07
N THR A 270 -5.26 3.73 -12.55
CA THR A 270 -6.59 3.19 -12.22
C THR A 270 -6.78 1.81 -12.85
N ALA A 271 -7.33 0.87 -12.09
CA ALA A 271 -7.66 -0.48 -12.53
C ALA A 271 -9.17 -0.67 -12.61
N THR A 272 -9.61 -1.54 -13.51
CA THR A 272 -10.94 -2.13 -13.44
C THR A 272 -10.90 -3.25 -12.41
N LEU A 273 -11.62 -3.07 -11.30
CA LEU A 273 -11.74 -4.08 -10.25
C LEU A 273 -13.21 -4.53 -10.15
N THR A 274 -13.45 -5.80 -10.44
CA THR A 274 -14.74 -6.45 -10.17
C THR A 274 -14.47 -7.69 -9.32
N SER A 275 -15.04 -7.74 -8.12
CA SER A 275 -14.90 -8.87 -7.20
C SER A 275 -16.27 -9.39 -6.76
N ALA A 276 -16.33 -10.67 -6.38
CA ALA A 276 -17.56 -11.25 -5.87
C ALA A 276 -17.76 -10.89 -4.40
N SER A 277 -19.01 -10.66 -4.00
CA SER A 277 -19.38 -10.53 -2.58
C SER A 277 -19.43 -11.92 -1.94
N VAL A 278 -18.86 -12.07 -0.75
CA VAL A 278 -18.91 -13.34 0.00
C VAL A 278 -19.27 -13.07 1.45
N ALA A 279 -20.28 -13.78 1.95
CA ALA A 279 -20.54 -13.84 3.38
C ALA A 279 -19.56 -14.85 4.02
N GLY A 280 -18.72 -14.40 4.95
CA GLY A 280 -17.82 -15.28 5.70
C GLY A 280 -16.52 -15.68 4.98
N GLY A 281 -16.01 -14.83 4.07
CA GLY A 281 -14.64 -14.96 3.57
C GLY A 281 -13.58 -14.86 4.69
N PRO A 282 -12.31 -15.21 4.42
CA PRO A 282 -11.26 -15.07 5.42
C PRO A 282 -11.25 -13.63 5.93
N SER A 283 -11.20 -13.46 7.25
CA SER A 283 -10.89 -12.14 7.80
C SER A 283 -9.54 -11.70 7.27
N GLU A 284 -9.38 -10.39 7.11
CA GLU A 284 -8.08 -9.82 6.82
C GLU A 284 -7.03 -10.36 7.79
N HIS A 285 -5.83 -10.59 7.26
CA HIS A 285 -4.71 -10.97 8.10
C HIS A 285 -4.49 -9.85 9.13
N SER A 286 -4.46 -10.20 10.42
CA SER A 286 -4.39 -9.26 11.57
C SER A 286 -3.18 -8.29 11.57
N GLY A 287 -2.25 -8.46 10.62
CA GLY A 287 -1.12 -7.57 10.40
C GLY A 287 -1.42 -6.34 9.51
N TRP A 288 -2.56 -6.29 8.84
CA TRP A 288 -2.91 -5.21 7.90
C TRP A 288 -3.75 -4.14 8.59
N LYS A 289 -3.07 -3.17 9.23
CA LYS A 289 -3.67 -1.85 9.40
C LYS A 289 -3.22 -1.00 8.24
N GLN A 290 -4.11 -0.86 7.27
CA GLN A 290 -3.95 0.15 6.25
C GLN A 290 -3.87 1.52 6.94
N ARG A 291 -2.71 2.18 6.92
CA ARG A 291 -2.61 3.60 7.31
C ARG A 291 -2.90 4.45 6.09
N LEU A 292 -4.13 4.38 5.62
CA LEU A 292 -4.70 5.37 4.73
C LEU A 292 -5.45 6.39 5.56
N ARG A 293 -4.97 7.63 5.47
CA ARG A 293 -5.77 8.84 5.66
C ARG A 293 -6.60 8.95 6.95
#